data_AF-A0A532D6R3-F1
#
_entry.id   AF-A0A532D6R3-F1
#
_cell.length_a   1.000
_cell.length_b   1.000
_cell.length_c   1.000
_cell.angle_alpha   90.00
_cell.angle_beta   90.00
_cell.angle_gamma   90.00
#
_symmetry.space_group_name_H-M   'P 1'
#
loop_
_entity.id
_entity.type
_entity.pdbx_description
1 polymer ?
#
loop_
_entity_poly.entity_id
_entity_poly.type
_entity_poly.pdbx_seq_one_letter_code
_entity_poly.pdbx_strand_id
1 'polypeptide(L)'
;MTQGKLWGGLIVLFLAGMLTGIVGTTWYDHHERERQWERGPAARQERMMKRLTRELELTRGQQSLIEPIVHRAHVEILQLRFQHQADIEGILSKAMADLKIELSPEQDAKLDELYLQAQRRWETMRDYLQTGEGGRKKPD
;
A
#
# COMPACT_ATOMS: atom_id res chain seq x y z
N MET A 1 -10.22 1.22 47.25
CA MET A 1 -10.32 1.86 45.91
C MET A 1 -9.86 0.84 44.89
N THR A 2 -10.75 0.41 44.00
CA THR A 2 -10.59 -0.82 43.20
C THR A 2 -9.61 -0.63 42.04
N GLN A 3 -8.64 -1.54 41.95
CA GLN A 3 -7.56 -1.60 40.96
C GLN A 3 -8.03 -1.47 39.50
N GLY A 4 -9.28 -1.82 39.19
CA GLY A 4 -9.86 -1.73 37.84
C GLY A 4 -10.00 -0.30 37.27
N LYS A 5 -10.11 0.73 38.12
CA LYS A 5 -10.20 2.13 37.64
C LYS A 5 -8.86 2.67 37.11
N LEU A 6 -7.75 2.17 37.65
CA LEU A 6 -6.39 2.56 37.20
C LEU A 6 -6.05 1.90 35.85
N TRP A 7 -6.41 0.62 35.68
CA TRP A 7 -6.22 -0.09 34.41
C TRP A 7 -7.10 0.46 33.29
N GLY A 8 -8.35 0.85 33.60
CA GLY A 8 -9.23 1.51 32.62
C GLY A 8 -8.63 2.82 32.08
N GLY A 9 -8.05 3.65 32.94
CA GLY A 9 -7.36 4.87 32.52
C GLY A 9 -6.13 4.61 31.65
N LEU A 10 -5.36 3.56 31.95
CA LEU A 10 -4.15 3.18 31.19
C LEU A 10 -4.49 2.66 29.79
N ILE A 11 -5.56 1.86 29.65
CA ILE A 11 -6.03 1.35 28.35
C ILE A 11 -6.53 2.50 27.47
N VAL A 12 -7.25 3.46 28.04
CA VAL A 12 -7.72 4.65 27.31
C VAL A 12 -6.54 5.51 26.84
N LEU A 13 -5.53 5.73 27.69
CA LEU A 13 -4.32 6.46 27.31
C LEU A 13 -3.52 5.74 26.21
N PHE A 14 -3.46 4.40 26.27
CA PHE A 14 -2.80 3.58 25.26
C PHE A 14 -3.52 3.63 23.90
N LEU A 15 -4.85 3.53 23.89
CA LEU A 15 -5.65 3.67 22.66
C LEU A 15 -5.57 5.09 22.09
N ALA A 16 -5.57 6.11 22.93
CA ALA A 16 -5.36 7.49 22.50
C ALA A 16 -3.96 7.72 21.92
N GLY A 17 -2.92 7.14 22.52
CA GLY A 17 -1.55 7.14 22.00
C GLY A 17 -1.40 6.36 20.70
N MET A 18 -2.07 5.22 20.56
CA MET A 18 -2.10 4.42 19.33
C MET A 18 -2.81 5.16 18.19
N LEU A 19 -3.95 5.80 18.45
CA LEU A 19 -4.67 6.61 17.46
C LEU A 19 -3.85 7.84 17.05
N THR A 20 -3.20 8.51 18.00
CA THR A 20 -2.31 9.65 17.72
C THR A 20 -1.06 9.21 16.95
N GLY A 21 -0.52 8.03 17.25
CA GLY A 21 0.59 7.42 16.52
C GLY A 21 0.22 6.98 15.10
N ILE A 22 -0.99 6.47 14.89
CA ILE A 22 -1.53 6.16 13.55
C ILE A 22 -1.67 7.46 12.76
N VAL A 23 -2.27 8.51 13.32
CA VAL A 23 -2.47 9.79 12.65
C VAL A 23 -1.13 10.50 12.35
N GLY A 24 -0.20 10.53 13.30
CA GLY A 24 1.14 11.11 13.12
C GLY A 24 2.00 10.36 12.10
N THR A 25 1.91 9.02 12.10
CA THR A 25 2.61 8.17 11.11
C THR A 25 1.96 8.31 9.73
N THR A 26 0.65 8.45 9.62
CA THR A 26 -0.02 8.68 8.33
C THR A 26 0.32 10.02 7.69
N TRP A 27 0.70 11.03 8.48
CA TRP A 27 1.04 12.36 7.95
C TRP A 27 2.51 12.48 7.53
N TYR A 28 3.44 11.86 8.27
CA TYR A 28 4.85 11.79 7.85
C TYR A 28 5.06 10.82 6.67
N ASP A 29 4.29 9.73 6.61
CA ASP A 29 4.36 8.74 5.53
C ASP A 29 3.71 9.24 4.23
N HIS A 30 2.92 10.33 4.25
CA HIS A 30 2.18 10.79 3.06
C HIS A 30 3.09 11.35 1.95
N HIS A 31 4.13 12.10 2.32
CA HIS A 31 5.08 12.69 1.35
C HIS A 31 6.05 11.66 0.76
N GLU A 32 6.38 10.63 1.53
CA GLU A 32 7.31 9.60 1.10
C GLU A 32 6.58 8.47 0.36
N ARG A 33 5.32 8.16 0.70
CA ARG A 33 4.48 7.20 -0.03
C ARG A 33 4.21 7.61 -1.46
N GLU A 34 3.95 8.89 -1.74
CA GLU A 34 3.73 9.36 -3.12
C GLU A 34 4.94 9.06 -4.01
N ARG A 35 6.16 9.41 -3.55
CA ARG A 35 7.43 9.09 -4.27
C ARG A 35 7.77 7.59 -4.28
N GLN A 36 7.33 6.83 -3.27
CA GLN A 36 7.59 5.39 -3.17
C GLN A 36 6.65 4.56 -4.06
N TRP A 37 5.49 5.10 -4.42
CA TRP A 37 4.50 4.45 -5.28
C TRP A 37 4.68 4.79 -6.75
N GLU A 38 5.23 5.96 -7.06
CA GLU A 38 5.66 6.34 -8.42
C GLU A 38 6.69 5.37 -9.03
N ARG A 39 7.48 4.67 -8.20
CA ARG A 39 8.44 3.66 -8.67
C ARG A 39 7.82 2.31 -9.08
N GLY A 40 6.49 2.20 -9.06
CA GLY A 40 5.77 1.06 -9.60
C GLY A 40 5.86 -0.25 -8.78
N PRO A 41 5.30 -1.35 -9.32
CA PRO A 41 5.20 -2.64 -8.65
C PRO A 41 6.56 -3.28 -8.36
N ALA A 42 7.53 -3.16 -9.28
CA ALA A 42 8.89 -3.68 -9.13
C ALA A 42 9.60 -3.14 -7.88
N ALA A 43 9.43 -1.84 -7.59
CA ALA A 43 10.01 -1.23 -6.40
C ALA A 43 9.38 -1.76 -5.09
N ARG A 44 8.16 -2.31 -5.13
CA ARG A 44 7.52 -2.94 -3.97
C ARG A 44 8.21 -4.26 -3.62
N GLN A 45 8.52 -5.09 -4.61
CA GLN A 45 9.29 -6.33 -4.41
C GLN A 45 10.68 -6.01 -3.85
N GLU A 46 11.39 -5.06 -4.45
CA GLU A 46 12.73 -4.68 -4.01
C GLU A 46 12.73 -4.18 -2.55
N ARG A 47 11.76 -3.35 -2.16
CA ARG A 47 11.59 -2.92 -0.78
C ARG A 47 11.29 -4.07 0.18
N MET A 48 10.46 -5.01 -0.24
CA MET A 48 10.13 -6.19 0.56
C MET A 48 11.39 -7.04 0.80
N MET A 49 12.18 -7.30 -0.24
CA MET A 49 13.46 -8.00 -0.13
C MET A 49 14.45 -7.24 0.76
N LYS A 50 14.59 -5.92 0.57
CA LYS A 50 15.48 -5.09 1.40
C LYS A 50 15.09 -5.12 2.88
N ARG A 51 13.79 -5.10 3.17
CA ARG A 51 13.28 -5.22 4.54
C ARG A 51 13.57 -6.60 5.11
N LEU A 52 13.23 -7.68 4.41
CA LEU A 52 13.50 -9.05 4.85
C LEU A 52 14.99 -9.29 5.11
N THR A 53 15.85 -8.81 4.21
CA THR A 53 17.31 -8.88 4.37
C THR A 53 17.79 -8.18 5.63
N ARG A 54 17.24 -7.00 5.94
CA ARG A 54 17.64 -6.23 7.12
C ARG A 54 17.11 -6.84 8.42
N GLU A 55 15.82 -7.19 8.46
CA GLU A 55 15.17 -7.67 9.69
C GLU A 55 15.56 -9.11 10.05
N LEU A 56 15.93 -9.93 9.06
CA LEU A 56 16.31 -11.34 9.24
C LEU A 56 17.79 -11.59 9.00
N GLU A 57 18.57 -10.53 8.77
CA GLU A 57 20.03 -10.57 8.50
C GLU A 57 20.40 -11.60 7.41
N LEU A 58 19.64 -11.62 6.31
CA LEU A 58 19.77 -12.65 5.27
C LEU A 58 21.14 -12.60 4.58
N THR A 59 21.83 -13.74 4.53
CA THR A 59 23.05 -13.92 3.74
C THR A 59 22.76 -13.88 2.24
N ARG A 60 23.78 -13.65 1.40
CA ARG A 60 23.59 -13.64 -0.07
C ARG A 60 23.02 -14.95 -0.62
N GLY A 61 23.43 -16.08 -0.05
CA GLY A 61 22.88 -17.40 -0.42
C GLY A 61 21.39 -17.52 -0.10
N GLN A 62 20.97 -17.04 1.07
CA GLN A 62 19.55 -17.03 1.46
C GLN A 62 18.74 -16.04 0.61
N GLN A 63 19.28 -14.87 0.29
CA GLN A 63 18.61 -13.89 -0.58
C GLN A 63 18.29 -14.49 -1.94
N SER A 64 19.23 -15.21 -2.56
CA SER A 64 19.03 -15.86 -3.87
C SER A 64 17.93 -16.95 -3.83
N LEU A 65 17.73 -17.62 -2.70
CA LEU A 65 16.67 -18.62 -2.53
C LEU A 65 15.30 -17.98 -2.21
N ILE A 66 15.30 -16.86 -1.49
CA ILE A 66 14.08 -16.18 -1.02
C ILE A 66 13.49 -15.24 -2.07
N GLU A 67 14.32 -14.60 -2.90
CA GLU A 67 13.89 -13.71 -3.97
C GLU A 67 12.82 -14.32 -4.90
N PRO A 68 12.97 -15.54 -5.44
CA PRO A 68 11.94 -16.14 -6.29
C PRO A 68 10.65 -16.49 -5.53
N ILE A 69 10.71 -16.69 -4.21
CA ILE A 69 9.53 -16.94 -3.36
C ILE A 69 8.75 -15.63 -3.18
N VAL A 70 9.45 -14.55 -2.83
CA VAL A 70 8.87 -13.21 -2.66
C VAL A 70 8.29 -12.69 -3.97
N HIS A 71 8.99 -12.91 -5.08
CA HIS A 71 8.52 -12.54 -6.41
C HIS A 71 7.20 -13.25 -6.76
N ARG A 72 7.14 -14.57 -6.58
CA ARG A 72 5.92 -15.35 -6.85
C ARG A 72 4.73 -14.88 -6.01
N ALA A 73 4.94 -14.70 -4.71
CA ALA A 73 3.90 -14.20 -3.81
C ALA A 73 3.44 -12.79 -4.23
N HIS A 74 4.37 -11.92 -4.64
CA HIS A 74 4.04 -10.59 -5.14
C HIS A 74 3.13 -10.65 -6.38
N VAL A 75 3.46 -11.53 -7.32
CA VAL A 75 2.70 -11.74 -8.57
C VAL A 75 1.32 -12.32 -8.29
N GLU A 76 1.20 -13.34 -7.43
CA GLU A 76 -0.08 -13.93 -7.05
C GLU A 76 -1.02 -12.89 -6.42
N ILE A 77 -0.49 -12.04 -5.53
CA ILE A 77 -1.25 -10.93 -4.93
C ILE A 77 -1.71 -9.92 -6.00
N LEU A 78 -0.84 -9.59 -6.95
CA LEU A 78 -1.20 -8.67 -8.04
C LEU A 78 -2.29 -9.28 -8.93
N GLN A 79 -2.16 -10.55 -9.32
CA GLN A 79 -3.16 -11.25 -10.12
C GLN A 79 -4.52 -11.26 -9.44
N LEU A 80 -4.58 -11.55 -8.13
CA LEU A 80 -5.82 -11.50 -7.37
C LEU A 80 -6.45 -10.09 -7.39
N ARG A 81 -5.63 -9.05 -7.23
CA ARG A 81 -6.10 -7.65 -7.32
C ARG A 81 -6.67 -7.33 -8.70
N PHE A 82 -6.08 -7.86 -9.77
CA PHE A 82 -6.57 -7.67 -11.14
C PHE A 82 -7.87 -8.42 -11.41
N GLN A 83 -8.01 -9.64 -10.88
CA GLN A 83 -9.26 -10.41 -11.00
C GLN A 83 -10.46 -9.64 -10.43
N HIS A 84 -10.22 -8.84 -9.38
CA HIS A 84 -11.23 -7.99 -8.74
C HIS A 84 -11.16 -6.51 -9.16
N GLN A 85 -10.45 -6.17 -10.25
CA GLN A 85 -10.29 -4.77 -10.66
C GLN A 85 -11.65 -4.10 -10.90
N ALA A 86 -12.53 -4.74 -11.66
CA ALA A 86 -13.84 -4.20 -12.00
C ALA A 86 -14.71 -3.96 -10.76
N ASP A 87 -14.66 -4.87 -9.78
CA ASP A 87 -15.38 -4.73 -8.52
C ASP A 87 -14.88 -3.52 -7.73
N ILE A 88 -13.56 -3.34 -7.65
CA ILE A 88 -12.93 -2.22 -6.94
C ILE A 88 -13.24 -0.90 -7.64
N GLU A 89 -13.18 -0.84 -8.97
CA GLU A 89 -13.55 0.35 -9.75
C GLU A 89 -15.02 0.72 -9.58
N GLY A 90 -15.92 -0.26 -9.54
CA GLY A 90 -17.33 -0.04 -9.27
C GLY A 90 -17.58 0.58 -7.89
N ILE A 91 -16.93 0.06 -6.86
CA ILE A 91 -17.02 0.60 -5.50
C ILE A 91 -16.48 2.03 -5.44
N LEU A 92 -15.33 2.29 -6.06
CA LEU A 92 -14.69 3.61 -6.04
C LEU A 92 -15.50 4.65 -6.83
N SER A 93 -16.06 4.26 -7.98
CA SER A 93 -16.92 5.14 -8.79
C SER A 93 -18.17 5.54 -8.03
N LYS A 94 -18.80 4.59 -7.32
CA LYS A 94 -19.94 4.89 -6.45
C LYS A 94 -19.55 5.85 -5.33
N ALA A 95 -18.45 5.56 -4.62
CA ALA A 95 -17.97 6.42 -3.55
C ALA A 95 -17.64 7.84 -4.02
N MET A 96 -17.11 8.00 -5.24
CA MET A 96 -16.92 9.33 -5.84
C MET A 96 -18.24 10.06 -6.06
N ALA A 97 -19.24 9.39 -6.63
CA ALA A 97 -20.54 9.99 -6.86
C ALA A 97 -21.19 10.45 -5.54
N ASP A 98 -21.08 9.61 -4.50
CA ASP A 98 -21.57 9.93 -3.16
C ASP A 98 -20.82 11.13 -2.56
N LEU A 99 -19.50 11.20 -2.72
CA LEU A 99 -18.68 12.31 -2.21
C LEU A 99 -18.94 13.63 -2.95
N LYS A 100 -19.13 13.61 -4.28
CA LYS A 100 -19.39 14.83 -5.07
C LYS A 100 -20.66 15.56 -4.66
N ILE A 101 -21.61 14.88 -4.01
CA ILE A 101 -22.84 15.51 -3.49
C ILE A 101 -22.52 16.46 -2.32
N GLU A 102 -21.48 16.14 -1.54
CA GLU A 102 -21.14 16.82 -0.29
C GLU A 102 -19.99 17.85 -0.44
N LEU A 103 -19.32 17.87 -1.59
CA LEU A 103 -18.11 18.65 -1.80
C LEU A 103 -18.38 20.00 -2.48
N SER A 104 -17.51 20.97 -2.19
CA SER A 104 -17.49 22.23 -2.92
C SER A 104 -16.84 22.05 -4.31
N PRO A 105 -17.08 22.97 -5.27
CA PRO A 105 -16.47 22.89 -6.60
C PRO A 105 -14.93 22.83 -6.60
N GLU A 106 -14.29 23.46 -5.62
CA GLU A 106 -12.83 23.42 -5.45
C GLU A 106 -12.33 22.05 -4.96
N GLN A 107 -13.11 21.40 -4.10
CA GLN A 107 -12.81 20.07 -3.57
C GLN A 107 -13.09 18.96 -4.60
N ASP A 108 -14.09 19.15 -5.46
CA ASP A 108 -14.40 18.25 -6.58
C ASP A 108 -13.22 18.09 -7.54
N ALA A 109 -12.58 19.20 -7.92
CA ALA A 109 -11.40 19.18 -8.79
C ALA A 109 -10.26 18.36 -8.15
N LYS A 110 -10.10 18.44 -6.83
CA LYS A 110 -9.09 17.65 -6.12
C LYS A 110 -9.47 16.18 -6.04
N LEU A 111 -10.74 15.86 -5.84
CA LEU A 111 -11.24 14.48 -5.84
C LEU A 111 -11.03 13.80 -7.19
N ASP A 112 -11.27 14.52 -8.29
CA ASP A 112 -11.03 14.02 -9.65
C ASP A 112 -9.55 13.72 -9.90
N GLU A 113 -8.65 14.58 -9.43
CA GLU A 113 -7.21 14.34 -9.51
C GLU A 113 -6.80 13.06 -8.75
N LEU A 114 -7.33 12.88 -7.54
CA LEU A 114 -7.06 11.69 -6.73
C LEU A 114 -7.57 10.41 -7.41
N TYR A 115 -8.72 10.48 -8.07
CA TYR A 115 -9.26 9.35 -8.83
C TYR A 115 -8.42 9.00 -10.05
N LEU A 116 -7.99 10.00 -10.83
CA LEU A 116 -7.10 9.81 -11.97
C LEU A 116 -5.75 9.19 -11.53
N GLN A 117 -5.21 9.62 -10.39
CA GLN A 117 -4.02 8.98 -9.82
C GLN A 117 -4.28 7.52 -9.46
N ALA A 118 -5.45 7.18 -8.90
CA ALA A 118 -5.82 5.80 -8.61
C ALA A 118 -5.92 4.95 -9.88
N GLN A 119 -6.50 5.48 -10.96
CA GLN A 119 -6.58 4.80 -12.26
C GLN A 119 -5.19 4.57 -12.88
N ARG A 120 -4.33 5.58 -12.91
CA ARG A 120 -2.94 5.43 -13.40
C ARG A 120 -2.16 4.33 -12.66
N ARG A 121 -2.40 4.19 -11.35
CA ARG A 121 -1.78 3.12 -10.56
C ARG A 121 -2.19 1.72 -11.02
N TRP A 122 -3.44 1.54 -11.43
CA TRP A 122 -3.92 0.27 -11.99
C TRP A 122 -3.27 -0.04 -13.34
N GLU A 123 -3.12 0.96 -14.20
CA GLU A 123 -2.45 0.82 -15.49
C GLU A 123 -0.98 0.39 -15.32
N THR A 124 -0.22 1.04 -14.43
CA THR A 124 1.18 0.66 -14.16
C THR A 124 1.29 -0.78 -13.60
N MET A 125 0.35 -1.19 -12.75
CA MET A 125 0.30 -2.56 -12.25
C MET A 125 0.00 -3.58 -13.36
N ARG A 126 -0.80 -3.19 -14.35
CA ARG A 126 -1.23 -4.04 -15.46
C ARG A 126 -0.07 -4.27 -16.40
N ASP A 127 0.61 -3.18 -16.75
CA ASP A 127 1.80 -3.21 -17.60
C ASP A 127 2.86 -4.13 -17.00
N TYR A 128 3.11 -4.08 -15.69
CA TYR A 128 4.07 -4.95 -15.01
C TYR A 128 3.77 -6.46 -15.14
N LEU A 129 2.49 -6.85 -15.13
CA LEU A 129 2.10 -8.24 -15.35
C LEU A 129 2.22 -8.64 -16.83
N GLN A 130 1.97 -7.71 -17.75
CA GLN A 130 2.01 -7.96 -19.19
C GLN A 130 3.44 -7.96 -19.75
N THR A 131 4.33 -7.10 -19.27
CA THR A 131 5.73 -7.00 -19.72
C THR A 131 6.60 -8.16 -19.24
N GLY A 132 6.09 -8.99 -18.33
CA GLY A 132 6.85 -10.11 -17.78
C GLY A 132 7.99 -9.67 -16.85
N GLU A 133 8.09 -8.39 -16.46
CA GLU A 133 8.92 -7.96 -15.33
C GLU A 133 8.38 -8.50 -14.00
N GLY A 134 7.08 -8.84 -13.96
CA GLY A 134 6.46 -9.74 -13.00
C GLY A 134 6.88 -11.21 -13.12
N GLY A 135 7.82 -11.56 -13.98
CA GLY A 135 8.31 -12.94 -14.15
C GLY A 135 9.80 -13.08 -14.49
N ARG A 136 10.54 -11.98 -14.68
CA ARG A 136 11.91 -12.03 -15.20
C ARG A 136 12.74 -10.82 -14.77
N LYS A 137 13.66 -11.02 -13.83
CA LYS A 137 15.01 -10.45 -13.95
C LYS A 137 15.96 -11.60 -14.26
N LYS A 138 16.57 -11.56 -15.45
CA LYS A 138 17.80 -12.31 -15.74
C LYS A 138 18.96 -11.44 -15.24
N PRO A 139 19.99 -12.03 -14.61
CA PRO A 139 21.15 -11.27 -14.17
C PRO A 139 22.03 -10.91 -15.37
N ASP A 140 22.55 -9.69 -15.36
CA ASP A 140 23.84 -9.37 -16.00
C ASP A 140 24.89 -9.24 -14.89
#